data_AF-A0A225DN66-F1
#
_entry.id   AF-A0A225DN66-F1
#
_cell.length_a   1.000
_cell.length_b   1.000
_cell.length_c   1.000
_cell.angle_alpha   90.00
_cell.angle_beta   90.00
_cell.angle_gamma   90.00
#
_symmetry.space_group_name_H-M   'P 1'
#
loop_
_entity.id
_entity.type
_entity.pdbx_description
1 polymer ?
#
loop_
_entity_poly.entity_id
_entity_poly.type
_entity_poly.pdbx_seq_one_letter_code
_entity_poly.pdbx_strand_id
1 'polypeptide(L)'
;MPFGSSYTAGVRVADADLNGDGVADVIAGTGPGVASQVQVIDGASGKVLATINPFESTFTGGVFVAAGDLNGDGVPDVVVTPDQGGGPVVAVYDGAALAQGNVVQIARFFGIQDPNFRGGDRAAVGDLNGTAGGGDLIVAAGFGGGPRVAGYVGSSLASGTPVKLFPDFFAFEPSVQNGAYVAVGDVNGDGKADLIAGAGPGGGPRVTVFDGASLLDNQQTTIADFFAGDPSNRNGVRVAAKNLDGSDQAGVVVGPGSGAGTTVTAYTGQALTTSPNSPASLFDFTPSGIASDGVFVG
;
A
#
# COMPACT_ATOMS: atom_id res chain seq x y z
N MET A 1 -17.62 -12.46 7.85
CA MET A 1 -17.33 -11.06 7.49
C MET A 1 -16.74 -10.39 8.72
N PRO A 2 -15.56 -9.74 8.62
CA PRO A 2 -14.79 -9.21 9.75
C PRO A 2 -15.63 -8.38 10.74
N PHE A 3 -16.45 -7.47 10.23
CA PHE A 3 -17.16 -6.50 11.06
C PHE A 3 -18.66 -6.83 11.26
N GLY A 4 -19.05 -8.09 11.02
CA GLY A 4 -20.43 -8.53 11.10
C GLY A 4 -21.24 -8.27 9.82
N SER A 5 -22.41 -8.89 9.71
CA SER A 5 -23.24 -8.88 8.50
C SER A 5 -23.99 -7.57 8.24
N SER A 6 -24.13 -6.71 9.25
CA SER A 6 -24.74 -5.38 9.14
C SER A 6 -23.73 -4.29 8.80
N TYR A 7 -22.44 -4.62 8.68
CA TYR A 7 -21.41 -3.65 8.33
C TYR A 7 -21.47 -3.32 6.85
N THR A 8 -21.67 -2.05 6.54
CA THR A 8 -21.82 -1.55 5.16
C THR A 8 -20.77 -0.52 4.79
N ALA A 9 -19.89 -0.13 5.71
CA ALA A 9 -18.74 0.68 5.34
C ALA A 9 -17.76 -0.17 4.50
N GLY A 10 -16.95 0.49 3.67
CA GLY A 10 -15.95 -0.21 2.87
C GLY A 10 -14.96 -0.96 3.75
N VAL A 11 -14.40 -2.07 3.26
CA VAL A 11 -13.30 -2.79 3.91
C VAL A 11 -12.05 -2.63 3.06
N ARG A 12 -10.92 -2.33 3.70
CA ARG A 12 -9.60 -2.34 3.06
C ARG A 12 -8.82 -3.50 3.60
N VAL A 13 -8.14 -4.22 2.71
CA VAL A 13 -7.49 -5.49 3.04
C VAL A 13 -6.03 -5.49 2.64
N ALA A 14 -5.24 -6.23 3.40
CA ALA A 14 -3.94 -6.76 3.02
C ALA A 14 -3.90 -8.25 3.40
N ASP A 15 -3.04 -9.02 2.75
CA ASP A 15 -2.80 -10.42 3.06
C ASP A 15 -1.33 -10.69 3.41
N ALA A 16 -1.11 -11.54 4.40
CA ALA A 16 0.20 -12.02 4.81
C ALA A 16 0.04 -13.22 5.75
N ASP A 17 0.96 -14.19 5.72
CA ASP A 17 0.95 -15.33 6.66
C ASP A 17 1.60 -14.90 8.00
N LEU A 18 0.79 -14.57 9.01
CA LEU A 18 1.28 -14.10 10.31
C LEU A 18 1.46 -15.27 11.29
N ASN A 19 0.71 -16.36 11.11
CA ASN A 19 0.72 -17.49 12.03
C ASN A 19 1.70 -18.62 11.60
N GLY A 20 2.28 -18.52 10.40
CA GLY A 20 3.27 -19.44 9.85
C GLY A 20 2.70 -20.77 9.37
N ASP A 21 1.40 -20.85 9.05
CA ASP A 21 0.75 -22.09 8.60
C ASP A 21 0.81 -22.31 7.07
N GLY A 22 1.38 -21.35 6.33
CA GLY A 22 1.52 -21.37 4.88
C GLY A 22 0.28 -20.88 4.12
N VAL A 23 -0.77 -20.42 4.82
CA VAL A 23 -1.96 -19.77 4.25
C VAL A 23 -1.92 -18.30 4.65
N ALA A 24 -2.10 -17.40 3.68
CA ALA A 24 -2.13 -15.98 3.97
C ALA A 24 -3.34 -15.61 4.84
N ASP A 25 -3.08 -14.92 5.95
CA ASP A 25 -4.09 -14.33 6.82
C ASP A 25 -4.64 -13.04 6.23
N VAL A 26 -5.88 -12.70 6.60
CA VAL A 26 -6.55 -11.48 6.14
C VAL A 26 -6.44 -10.40 7.21
N ILE A 27 -5.85 -9.27 6.84
CA ILE A 27 -5.81 -8.06 7.66
C ILE A 27 -6.87 -7.11 7.11
N ALA A 28 -7.99 -6.96 7.83
CA ALA A 28 -9.12 -6.16 7.39
C ALA A 28 -9.25 -4.89 8.22
N GLY A 29 -9.19 -3.73 7.58
CA GLY A 29 -9.40 -2.41 8.17
C GLY A 29 -10.74 -1.80 7.79
N THR A 30 -11.36 -1.10 8.75
CA THR A 30 -12.62 -0.37 8.52
C THR A 30 -12.42 0.85 7.61
N GLY A 31 -13.32 1.04 6.66
CA GLY A 31 -13.45 2.26 5.87
C GLY A 31 -14.11 3.42 6.63
N PRO A 32 -14.32 4.57 5.96
CA PRO A 32 -14.88 5.77 6.57
C PRO A 32 -16.31 5.59 7.11
N GLY A 33 -16.68 6.40 8.12
CA GLY A 33 -18.03 6.48 8.68
C GLY A 33 -18.25 5.67 9.97
N VAL A 34 -17.27 4.89 10.39
CA VAL A 34 -17.26 4.13 11.65
C VAL A 34 -15.95 4.34 12.40
N ALA A 35 -15.92 4.03 13.70
CA ALA A 35 -14.68 4.06 14.47
C ALA A 35 -13.62 3.13 13.84
N SER A 36 -12.37 3.59 13.77
CA SER A 36 -11.30 2.81 13.16
C SER A 36 -11.03 1.51 13.91
N GLN A 37 -11.07 0.39 13.19
CA GLN A 37 -10.71 -0.93 13.70
C GLN A 37 -10.00 -1.74 12.61
N VAL A 38 -9.06 -2.59 13.02
CA VAL A 38 -8.43 -3.61 12.17
C VAL A 38 -8.63 -4.98 12.82
N GLN A 39 -8.99 -5.98 12.04
CA GLN A 39 -9.01 -7.38 12.46
C GLN A 39 -7.98 -8.18 11.67
N VAL A 40 -7.22 -9.01 12.38
CA VAL A 40 -6.37 -10.05 11.79
C VAL A 40 -7.13 -11.36 11.86
N ILE A 41 -7.35 -12.00 10.71
CA ILE A 41 -8.16 -13.20 10.58
C ILE A 41 -7.31 -14.29 9.97
N ASP A 42 -7.23 -15.42 10.66
CA ASP A 42 -6.60 -16.64 10.18
C ASP A 42 -7.19 -17.05 8.82
N GLY A 43 -6.34 -17.12 7.80
CA GLY A 43 -6.75 -17.45 6.43
C GLY A 43 -7.24 -18.89 6.27
N ALA A 44 -6.70 -19.82 7.06
CA ALA A 44 -7.05 -21.24 7.02
C ALA A 44 -8.35 -21.53 7.79
N SER A 45 -8.52 -20.95 8.98
CA SER A 45 -9.67 -21.26 9.86
C SER A 45 -10.78 -20.21 9.85
N GLY A 46 -10.52 -19.00 9.39
CA GLY A 46 -11.43 -17.85 9.46
C GLY A 46 -11.60 -17.27 10.88
N LYS A 47 -10.78 -17.71 11.85
CA LYS A 47 -10.80 -17.21 13.23
C LYS A 47 -10.12 -15.85 13.32
N VAL A 48 -10.71 -14.92 14.07
CA VAL A 48 -10.02 -13.67 14.44
C VAL A 48 -8.86 -13.99 15.39
N LEU A 49 -7.63 -13.68 14.97
CA LEU A 49 -6.41 -13.79 15.75
C LEU A 49 -6.26 -12.59 16.69
N ALA A 50 -6.45 -11.37 16.17
CA ALA A 50 -6.32 -10.13 16.93
C ALA A 50 -7.29 -9.03 16.43
N THR A 51 -7.54 -8.05 17.29
CA THR A 51 -8.30 -6.83 16.96
C THR A 51 -7.54 -5.60 17.45
N ILE A 52 -7.32 -4.64 16.55
CA ILE A 52 -6.55 -3.42 16.79
C ILE A 52 -7.50 -2.23 16.69
N ASN A 53 -7.42 -1.31 17.65
CA ASN A 53 -8.07 0.01 17.57
C ASN A 53 -6.96 1.06 17.43
N PRO A 54 -6.53 1.39 16.19
CA PRO A 54 -5.24 2.05 15.92
C PRO A 54 -5.23 3.56 16.24
N PHE A 55 -6.41 4.17 16.29
CA PHE A 55 -6.62 5.59 16.52
C PHE A 55 -7.71 5.81 17.58
N GLU A 56 -7.90 7.06 17.97
CA GLU A 56 -8.90 7.47 18.95
C GLU A 56 -10.31 7.02 18.52
N SER A 57 -11.15 6.63 19.48
CA SER A 57 -12.48 6.08 19.19
C SER A 57 -13.44 7.03 18.45
N THR A 58 -13.13 8.33 18.46
CA THR A 58 -13.87 9.37 17.74
C THR A 58 -13.39 9.55 16.29
N PHE A 59 -12.24 8.97 15.91
CA PHE A 59 -11.75 9.00 14.54
C PHE A 59 -12.56 8.04 13.67
N THR A 60 -13.18 8.60 12.63
CA THR A 60 -14.07 7.86 11.71
C THR A 60 -13.68 8.00 10.24
N GLY A 61 -12.45 8.46 9.96
CA GLY A 61 -11.95 8.63 8.60
C GLY A 61 -11.65 7.30 7.88
N GLY A 62 -11.63 6.18 8.61
CA GLY A 62 -11.20 4.88 8.09
C GLY A 62 -9.68 4.74 8.05
N VAL A 63 -9.20 3.54 7.74
CA VAL A 63 -7.77 3.19 7.79
C VAL A 63 -7.32 2.47 6.53
N PHE A 64 -6.06 2.58 6.16
CA PHE A 64 -5.40 1.65 5.24
C PHE A 64 -4.55 0.66 6.03
N VAL A 65 -4.32 -0.50 5.43
CA VAL A 65 -3.50 -1.58 5.99
C VAL A 65 -2.50 -2.04 4.95
N ALA A 66 -1.29 -2.36 5.40
CA ALA A 66 -0.25 -3.03 4.62
C ALA A 66 0.46 -4.04 5.54
N ALA A 67 1.14 -5.01 4.93
CA ALA A 67 1.85 -6.04 5.68
C ALA A 67 3.22 -6.35 5.06
N GLY A 68 4.17 -6.70 5.93
CA GLY A 68 5.51 -7.14 5.54
C GLY A 68 6.43 -7.11 6.75
N ASP A 69 7.46 -7.94 6.75
CA ASP A 69 8.36 -8.11 7.89
C ASP A 69 9.23 -6.86 8.06
N LEU A 70 8.95 -6.00 9.04
CA LEU A 70 9.69 -4.76 9.27
C LEU A 70 10.71 -4.92 10.39
N ASN A 71 10.56 -5.90 11.27
CA ASN A 71 11.46 -6.11 12.40
C ASN A 71 12.57 -7.17 12.11
N GLY A 72 12.45 -7.91 11.02
CA GLY A 72 13.38 -8.94 10.55
C GLY A 72 13.27 -10.29 11.28
N ASP A 73 12.12 -10.60 11.88
CA ASP A 73 11.90 -11.83 12.65
C ASP A 73 11.37 -13.01 11.81
N GLY A 74 11.08 -12.78 10.52
CA GLY A 74 10.54 -13.74 9.58
C GLY A 74 9.01 -13.76 9.52
N VAL A 75 8.31 -12.95 10.32
CA VAL A 75 6.85 -12.84 10.34
C VAL A 75 6.44 -11.44 9.86
N PRO A 76 5.53 -11.31 8.88
CA PRO A 76 5.06 -10.01 8.43
C PRO A 76 4.40 -9.17 9.52
N ASP A 77 4.87 -7.94 9.70
CA ASP A 77 4.26 -6.94 10.58
C ASP A 77 3.07 -6.26 9.91
N VAL A 78 2.20 -5.64 10.72
CA VAL A 78 1.02 -4.92 10.23
C VAL A 78 1.21 -3.42 10.35
N VAL A 79 1.11 -2.73 9.22
CA VAL A 79 1.14 -1.27 9.14
C VAL A 79 -0.29 -0.76 9.01
N VAL A 80 -0.64 0.23 9.83
CA VAL A 80 -1.95 0.90 9.80
C VAL A 80 -1.76 2.41 9.68
N THR A 81 -2.38 3.00 8.67
CA THR A 81 -2.40 4.46 8.46
C THR A 81 -3.84 4.97 8.44
N PRO A 82 -4.12 6.19 8.90
CA PRO A 82 -5.45 6.76 8.75
C PRO A 82 -5.66 7.24 7.32
N ASP A 83 -6.92 7.34 6.91
CA ASP A 83 -7.30 8.03 5.68
C ASP A 83 -7.70 9.50 5.96
N GLN A 84 -8.43 10.14 5.04
CA GLN A 84 -8.84 11.53 5.10
C GLN A 84 -9.45 11.91 6.46
N GLY A 85 -9.01 13.06 6.98
CA GLY A 85 -9.35 13.55 8.32
C GLY A 85 -8.31 13.16 9.38
N GLY A 86 -7.50 12.13 9.13
CA GLY A 86 -6.40 11.73 10.01
C GLY A 86 -5.07 12.39 9.64
N GLY A 87 -4.17 12.53 10.60
CA GLY A 87 -2.80 13.01 10.37
C GLY A 87 -1.94 11.99 9.61
N PRO A 88 -0.71 12.35 9.19
CA PRO A 88 0.21 11.43 8.51
C PRO A 88 0.87 10.46 9.49
N VAL A 89 0.06 9.74 10.28
CA VAL A 89 0.53 8.81 11.30
C VAL A 89 0.66 7.42 10.69
N VAL A 90 1.83 6.84 10.86
CA VAL A 90 2.07 5.41 10.64
C VAL A 90 2.09 4.73 12.00
N ALA A 91 1.26 3.70 12.18
CA ALA A 91 1.33 2.80 13.33
C ALA A 91 1.70 1.39 12.84
N VAL A 92 2.75 0.81 13.42
CA VAL A 92 3.24 -0.54 13.06
C VAL A 92 3.05 -1.46 14.25
N TYR A 93 2.49 -2.63 14.00
CA TYR A 93 2.20 -3.67 14.99
C TYR A 93 2.93 -4.96 14.65
N ASP A 94 3.46 -5.60 15.68
CA ASP A 94 4.23 -6.83 15.59
C ASP A 94 3.36 -8.00 15.10
N GLY A 95 3.72 -8.59 13.97
CA GLY A 95 2.96 -9.68 13.34
C GLY A 95 2.90 -10.94 14.18
N ALA A 96 4.05 -11.35 14.73
CA ALA A 96 4.18 -12.55 15.55
C ALA A 96 3.36 -12.46 16.85
N ALA A 97 3.29 -11.28 17.46
CA ALA A 97 2.45 -11.01 18.61
C ALA A 97 0.96 -11.06 18.25
N LEU A 98 0.57 -10.47 17.12
CA LEU A 98 -0.82 -10.46 16.64
C LEU A 98 -1.32 -11.88 16.35
N ALA A 99 -0.49 -12.76 15.79
CA ALA A 99 -0.83 -14.16 15.57
C ALA A 99 -1.17 -14.91 16.88
N GLN A 100 -0.61 -14.46 18.01
CA GLN A 100 -0.86 -15.00 19.35
C GLN A 100 -1.98 -14.26 20.10
N GLY A 101 -2.64 -13.29 19.46
CA GLY A 101 -3.70 -12.47 20.05
C GLY A 101 -3.21 -11.32 20.93
N ASN A 102 -1.91 -11.00 20.87
CA ASN A 102 -1.32 -9.88 21.60
C ASN A 102 -1.18 -8.67 20.66
N VAL A 103 -1.57 -7.48 21.14
CA VAL A 103 -1.42 -6.24 20.37
C VAL A 103 -0.17 -5.50 20.87
N VAL A 104 0.92 -5.60 20.11
CA VAL A 104 2.19 -4.93 20.41
C VAL A 104 2.48 -3.92 19.29
N GLN A 105 2.51 -2.62 19.63
CA GLN A 105 2.86 -1.56 18.68
C GLN A 105 4.37 -1.31 18.73
N ILE A 106 5.07 -1.61 17.65
CA ILE A 106 6.54 -1.48 17.56
C ILE A 106 6.99 -0.10 17.08
N ALA A 107 6.15 0.61 16.32
CA ALA A 107 6.44 1.98 15.89
C ALA A 107 5.17 2.84 15.80
N ARG A 108 5.32 4.13 16.10
CA ARG A 108 4.31 5.17 15.80
C ARG A 108 4.98 6.51 15.56
N PHE A 109 4.84 7.05 14.37
CA PHE A 109 5.53 8.27 13.95
C PHE A 109 4.81 8.96 12.80
N PHE A 110 5.29 10.14 12.38
CA PHE A 110 4.80 10.80 11.18
C PHE A 110 5.52 10.28 9.93
N GLY A 111 4.82 9.56 9.06
CA GLY A 111 5.37 9.01 7.80
C GLY A 111 5.63 10.09 6.76
N ILE A 112 4.80 11.14 6.78
CA ILE A 112 5.05 12.39 6.08
C ILE A 112 5.28 13.48 7.12
N GLN A 113 6.42 14.18 7.01
CA GLN A 113 6.83 15.21 7.99
C GLN A 113 6.05 16.53 7.82
N ASP A 114 4.74 16.48 8.02
CA ASP A 114 3.86 17.63 8.15
C ASP A 114 2.80 17.33 9.23
N PRO A 115 3.00 17.79 10.47
CA PRO A 115 2.09 17.49 11.58
C PRO A 115 0.69 18.10 11.42
N ASN A 116 0.51 19.06 10.50
CA ASN A 116 -0.77 19.73 10.25
C ASN A 116 -1.55 19.11 9.08
N PHE A 117 -0.89 18.27 8.27
CA PHE A 117 -1.53 17.57 7.17
C PHE A 117 -2.60 16.60 7.69
N ARG A 118 -3.76 16.52 7.01
CA ARG A 118 -4.92 15.71 7.42
C ARG A 118 -5.48 14.83 6.30
N GLY A 119 -4.67 14.48 5.31
CA GLY A 119 -5.06 13.57 4.23
C GLY A 119 -4.82 12.09 4.52
N GLY A 120 -4.18 11.79 5.66
CA GLY A 120 -3.69 10.46 5.98
C GLY A 120 -2.54 10.01 5.06
N ASP A 121 -2.17 8.75 5.19
CA ASP A 121 -1.03 8.14 4.47
C ASP A 121 -1.45 6.87 3.74
N ARG A 122 -0.72 6.51 2.68
CA ARG A 122 -0.81 5.23 1.97
C ARG A 122 0.53 4.53 2.14
N ALA A 123 0.50 3.32 2.69
CA ALA A 123 1.72 2.58 2.99
C ALA A 123 1.82 1.32 2.13
N ALA A 124 3.05 0.94 1.82
CA ALA A 124 3.41 -0.35 1.23
C ALA A 124 4.71 -0.84 1.88
N VAL A 125 4.91 -2.16 1.94
CA VAL A 125 6.12 -2.77 2.49
C VAL A 125 6.75 -3.64 1.41
N GLY A 126 8.07 -3.57 1.28
CA GLY A 126 8.85 -4.44 0.40
C GLY A 126 10.35 -4.13 0.49
N ASP A 127 11.19 -5.06 0.06
CA ASP A 127 12.64 -4.98 0.25
C ASP A 127 13.32 -4.16 -0.87
N LEU A 128 13.46 -2.84 -0.67
CA LEU A 128 14.13 -1.98 -1.66
C LEU A 128 15.66 -2.10 -1.55
N ASN A 129 16.18 -2.21 -0.32
CA ASN A 129 17.62 -2.22 -0.08
C ASN A 129 18.28 -3.60 -0.19
N GLY A 130 17.51 -4.67 -0.41
CA GLY A 130 18.01 -6.05 -0.54
C GLY A 130 18.40 -6.67 0.80
N THR A 131 17.78 -6.24 1.90
CA THR A 131 18.06 -6.77 3.24
C THR A 131 17.42 -8.14 3.38
N ALA A 132 18.25 -9.18 3.50
CA ALA A 132 17.77 -10.53 3.69
C ALA A 132 16.81 -10.65 4.88
N GLY A 133 15.56 -11.03 4.59
CA GLY A 133 14.53 -11.28 5.59
C GLY A 133 13.92 -10.03 6.21
N GLY A 134 14.05 -8.85 5.60
CA GLY A 134 13.40 -7.64 6.09
C GLY A 134 12.89 -6.77 4.93
N GLY A 135 11.67 -6.29 5.06
CA GLY A 135 11.07 -5.28 4.19
C GLY A 135 11.39 -3.87 4.66
N ASP A 136 11.27 -2.92 3.73
CA ASP A 136 11.29 -1.50 3.98
C ASP A 136 9.89 -0.91 3.86
N LEU A 137 9.63 0.17 4.59
CA LEU A 137 8.34 0.86 4.57
C LEU A 137 8.38 2.04 3.60
N ILE A 138 7.48 2.03 2.62
CA ILE A 138 7.18 3.20 1.78
C ILE A 138 5.87 3.84 2.22
N VAL A 139 5.87 5.15 2.32
CA VAL A 139 4.71 5.96 2.70
C VAL A 139 4.51 7.07 1.67
N ALA A 140 3.29 7.21 1.18
CA ALA A 140 2.86 8.34 0.37
C ALA A 140 1.78 9.17 1.07
N ALA A 141 1.83 10.48 0.89
CA ALA A 141 0.79 11.37 1.35
C ALA A 141 -0.54 11.08 0.63
N GLY A 142 -1.63 11.14 1.39
CA GLY A 142 -2.99 11.02 0.91
C GLY A 142 -3.56 12.25 0.20
N PHE A 143 -4.87 12.19 -0.05
CA PHE A 143 -5.62 13.29 -0.67
C PHE A 143 -5.50 14.59 0.14
N GLY A 144 -5.32 15.72 -0.55
CA GLY A 144 -5.03 17.02 0.05
C GLY A 144 -3.53 17.27 0.30
N GLY A 145 -2.69 16.24 0.18
CA GLY A 145 -1.24 16.35 0.21
C GLY A 145 -0.67 16.40 -1.19
N GLY A 146 0.52 16.98 -1.36
CA GLY A 146 1.30 16.72 -2.56
C GLY A 146 1.58 15.22 -2.71
N PRO A 147 1.92 14.69 -3.90
CA PRO A 147 2.21 13.27 -4.12
C PRO A 147 3.58 12.88 -3.52
N ARG A 148 3.83 13.27 -2.27
CA ARG A 148 5.10 13.08 -1.56
C ARG A 148 5.23 11.62 -1.20
N VAL A 149 6.42 11.07 -1.45
CA VAL A 149 6.83 9.73 -1.06
C VAL A 149 8.00 9.82 -0.09
N ALA A 150 7.98 8.94 0.90
CA ALA A 150 8.97 8.75 1.93
C ALA A 150 9.28 7.25 2.07
N GLY A 151 10.56 6.87 2.12
CA GLY A 151 10.98 5.49 2.38
C GLY A 151 11.74 5.35 3.68
N TYR A 152 11.52 4.27 4.42
CA TYR A 152 12.11 4.00 5.73
C TYR A 152 12.69 2.58 5.80
N VAL A 153 13.88 2.46 6.41
CA VAL A 153 14.50 1.16 6.71
C VAL A 153 13.63 0.43 7.73
N GLY A 154 13.13 -0.76 7.40
CA GLY A 154 12.21 -1.50 8.27
C GLY A 154 12.76 -1.71 9.68
N SER A 155 13.95 -2.30 9.79
CA SER A 155 14.57 -2.65 11.08
C SER A 155 14.79 -1.44 12.00
N SER A 156 14.89 -0.23 11.44
CA SER A 156 14.99 1.00 12.21
C SER A 156 13.69 1.35 12.95
N LEU A 157 12.54 0.94 12.40
CA LEU A 157 11.22 1.16 12.99
C LEU A 157 11.06 0.39 14.31
N ALA A 158 11.50 -0.87 14.34
CA ALA A 158 11.47 -1.70 15.54
C ALA A 158 12.39 -1.15 16.66
N SER A 159 13.48 -0.48 16.29
CA SER A 159 14.36 0.22 17.25
C SER A 159 13.83 1.57 17.75
N GLY A 160 12.67 2.02 17.25
CA GLY A 160 12.03 3.27 17.62
C GLY A 160 12.66 4.54 17.02
N THR A 161 13.63 4.39 16.10
CA THR A 161 14.29 5.51 15.41
C THR A 161 14.16 5.34 13.90
N PRO A 162 13.11 5.87 13.25
CA PRO A 162 12.93 5.74 11.81
C PRO A 162 14.09 6.36 11.02
N VAL A 163 14.75 5.55 10.20
CA VAL A 163 15.83 5.95 9.30
C VAL A 163 15.30 5.98 7.87
N LYS A 164 15.57 7.06 7.14
CA LYS A 164 15.18 7.21 5.73
C LYS A 164 16.05 6.35 4.81
N LEU A 165 15.42 5.71 3.83
CA LEU A 165 16.14 5.07 2.71
C LEU A 165 16.70 6.11 1.73
N PHE A 166 15.92 7.16 1.49
CA PHE A 166 16.21 8.24 0.56
C PHE A 166 15.49 9.53 1.00
N PRO A 167 15.92 10.72 0.54
CA PRO A 167 15.19 11.97 0.75
C PRO A 167 13.79 11.92 0.13
N ASP A 168 12.81 12.45 0.85
CA ASP A 168 11.44 12.55 0.35
C ASP A 168 11.40 13.26 -1.01
N PHE A 169 10.55 12.78 -1.91
CA PHE A 169 10.36 13.38 -3.23
C PHE A 169 8.88 13.38 -3.61
N PHE A 170 8.52 14.05 -4.70
CA PHE A 170 7.17 14.02 -5.25
C PHE A 170 7.11 13.05 -6.44
N ALA A 171 6.25 12.03 -6.37
CA ALA A 171 6.08 11.03 -7.43
C ALA A 171 5.41 11.60 -8.69
N PHE A 172 4.66 12.70 -8.54
CA PHE A 172 4.05 13.44 -9.64
C PHE A 172 4.31 14.94 -9.46
N GLU A 173 3.69 15.78 -10.29
CA GLU A 173 3.91 17.22 -10.29
C GLU A 173 3.63 17.84 -8.91
N PRO A 174 4.55 18.65 -8.33
CA PRO A 174 4.40 19.20 -6.98
C PRO A 174 3.17 20.10 -6.76
N SER A 175 2.59 20.63 -7.84
CA SER A 175 1.38 21.45 -7.82
C SER A 175 0.11 20.64 -7.60
N VAL A 176 0.15 19.33 -7.81
CA VAL A 176 -0.99 18.42 -7.59
C VAL A 176 -1.09 18.14 -6.09
N GLN A 177 -2.29 18.25 -5.53
CA GLN A 177 -2.56 18.04 -4.09
C GLN A 177 -3.47 16.83 -3.85
N ASN A 178 -3.34 15.81 -4.68
CA ASN A 178 -4.24 14.67 -4.70
C ASN A 178 -3.62 13.43 -4.02
N GLY A 179 -2.41 13.55 -3.50
CA GLY A 179 -1.63 12.44 -2.96
C GLY A 179 -1.28 11.38 -4.01
N ALA A 180 -0.86 10.22 -3.53
CA ALA A 180 -0.60 9.04 -4.35
C ALA A 180 -1.02 7.75 -3.62
N TYR A 181 -1.30 6.72 -4.40
CA TYR A 181 -1.27 5.33 -3.95
C TYR A 181 0.11 4.75 -4.26
N VAL A 182 0.60 3.84 -3.43
CA VAL A 182 1.91 3.21 -3.61
C VAL A 182 1.82 1.70 -3.42
N ALA A 183 2.65 0.99 -4.17
CA ALA A 183 2.95 -0.43 -4.03
C ALA A 183 4.44 -0.64 -4.26
N VAL A 184 4.96 -1.80 -3.85
CA VAL A 184 6.39 -2.13 -3.93
C VAL A 184 6.54 -3.55 -4.48
N GLY A 185 7.46 -3.75 -5.42
CA GLY A 185 7.80 -5.06 -5.98
C GLY A 185 8.89 -4.96 -7.04
N ASP A 186 9.69 -6.00 -7.24
CA ASP A 186 10.82 -6.02 -8.20
C ASP A 186 10.32 -6.09 -9.65
N VAL A 187 10.03 -4.95 -10.27
CA VAL A 187 9.41 -4.88 -11.61
C VAL A 187 10.44 -5.12 -12.70
N ASN A 188 11.69 -4.70 -12.49
CA ASN A 188 12.76 -4.84 -13.48
C ASN A 188 13.48 -6.22 -13.41
N GLY A 189 13.34 -6.97 -12.31
CA GLY A 189 13.97 -8.27 -12.07
C GLY A 189 15.43 -8.18 -11.61
N ASP A 190 15.83 -7.09 -10.96
CA ASP A 190 17.21 -6.87 -10.51
C ASP A 190 17.50 -7.42 -9.10
N GLY A 191 16.48 -7.96 -8.43
CA GLY A 191 16.54 -8.50 -7.07
C GLY A 191 16.28 -7.48 -5.98
N LYS A 192 15.94 -6.23 -6.31
CA LYS A 192 15.49 -5.18 -5.38
C LYS A 192 14.09 -4.76 -5.76
N ALA A 193 13.27 -4.47 -4.76
CA ALA A 193 11.92 -4.00 -5.04
C ALA A 193 11.91 -2.58 -5.62
N ASP A 194 11.06 -2.33 -6.59
CA ASP A 194 10.79 -1.04 -7.19
C ASP A 194 9.58 -0.36 -6.54
N LEU A 195 9.48 0.96 -6.68
CA LEU A 195 8.33 1.73 -6.21
C LEU A 195 7.34 1.97 -7.34
N ILE A 196 6.10 1.52 -7.16
CA ILE A 196 5.00 1.80 -8.07
C ILE A 196 4.11 2.89 -7.45
N ALA A 197 3.96 4.01 -8.14
CA ALA A 197 3.10 5.11 -7.73
C ALA A 197 1.88 5.22 -8.66
N GLY A 198 0.69 5.27 -8.07
CA GLY A 198 -0.56 5.59 -8.75
C GLY A 198 -1.07 6.97 -8.34
N ALA A 199 -1.47 7.81 -9.29
CA ALA A 199 -1.98 9.14 -8.98
C ALA A 199 -3.28 9.06 -8.14
N GLY A 200 -3.38 9.89 -7.10
CA GLY A 200 -4.53 9.92 -6.20
C GLY A 200 -5.79 10.57 -6.80
N PRO A 201 -6.90 10.61 -6.03
CA PRO A 201 -8.19 11.14 -6.50
C PRO A 201 -8.11 12.60 -6.95
N GLY A 202 -8.60 12.91 -8.14
CA GLY A 202 -8.44 14.20 -8.83
C GLY A 202 -7.34 14.19 -9.89
N GLY A 203 -6.44 13.19 -9.88
CA GLY A 203 -5.41 12.95 -10.89
C GLY A 203 -5.89 12.00 -12.00
N GLY A 204 -5.17 11.98 -13.12
CA GLY A 204 -5.36 10.96 -14.16
C GLY A 204 -5.07 9.55 -13.64
N PRO A 205 -5.44 8.47 -14.36
CA PRO A 205 -5.05 7.12 -13.98
C PRO A 205 -3.59 6.84 -14.34
N ARG A 206 -2.68 7.74 -13.94
CA ARG A 206 -1.24 7.66 -14.24
C ARG A 206 -0.58 6.73 -13.25
N VAL A 207 0.22 5.82 -13.78
CA VAL A 207 1.11 4.92 -13.04
C VAL A 207 2.53 5.25 -13.43
N THR A 208 3.39 5.50 -12.44
CA THR A 208 4.83 5.65 -12.62
C THR A 208 5.54 4.62 -11.76
N VAL A 209 6.47 3.87 -12.35
CA VAL A 209 7.33 2.90 -11.66
C VAL A 209 8.72 3.51 -11.58
N PHE A 210 9.25 3.63 -10.36
CA PHE A 210 10.59 4.12 -10.07
C PHE A 210 11.49 2.96 -9.69
N ASP A 211 12.68 2.94 -10.28
CA ASP A 211 13.73 1.97 -10.00
C ASP A 211 14.21 2.07 -8.55
N GLY A 212 14.02 0.99 -7.79
CA GLY A 212 14.32 0.95 -6.36
C GLY A 212 15.79 1.16 -6.05
N ALA A 213 16.67 0.53 -6.85
CA ALA A 213 18.12 0.70 -6.72
C ALA A 213 18.54 2.17 -6.91
N SER A 214 18.01 2.83 -7.94
CA SER A 214 18.24 4.26 -8.20
C SER A 214 17.77 5.14 -7.05
N LEU A 215 16.63 4.85 -6.43
CA LEU A 215 16.12 5.63 -5.30
C LEU A 215 17.10 5.62 -4.12
N LEU A 216 17.76 4.49 -3.85
CA LEU A 216 18.78 4.38 -2.80
C LEU A 216 20.04 5.22 -3.11
N ASP A 217 20.32 5.45 -4.39
CA ASP A 217 21.36 6.36 -4.87
C ASP A 217 20.86 7.82 -5.01
N ASN A 218 19.68 8.13 -4.45
CA ASN A 218 19.01 9.43 -4.53
C ASN A 218 18.70 9.89 -5.96
N GLN A 219 18.45 8.94 -6.87
CA GLN A 219 18.05 9.18 -8.25
C GLN A 219 16.61 8.69 -8.49
N GLN A 220 15.85 9.44 -9.29
CA GLN A 220 14.47 9.09 -9.66
C GLN A 220 14.44 8.57 -11.09
N THR A 221 15.01 7.38 -11.31
CA THR A 221 14.96 6.71 -12.60
C THR A 221 13.60 6.04 -12.76
N THR A 222 12.88 6.33 -13.84
CA THR A 222 11.58 5.71 -14.14
C THR A 222 11.76 4.46 -14.99
N ILE A 223 11.22 3.33 -14.54
CA ILE A 223 11.10 2.10 -15.32
C ILE A 223 9.94 2.23 -16.32
N ALA A 224 8.78 2.72 -15.87
CA ALA A 224 7.59 2.90 -16.69
C ALA A 224 6.79 4.15 -16.27
N ASP A 225 6.08 4.78 -17.21
CA ASP A 225 5.18 5.90 -16.96
C ASP A 225 4.05 5.91 -18.00
N PHE A 226 2.84 5.57 -17.59
CA PHE A 226 1.72 5.38 -18.52
C PHE A 226 0.36 5.70 -17.87
N PHE A 227 -0.67 5.81 -18.70
CA PHE A 227 -2.05 5.89 -18.23
C PHE A 227 -2.73 4.52 -18.30
N ALA A 228 -3.21 4.04 -17.17
CA ALA A 228 -4.03 2.83 -17.07
C ALA A 228 -5.50 3.14 -17.42
N GLY A 229 -5.84 3.05 -18.70
CA GLY A 229 -7.18 3.35 -19.21
C GLY A 229 -7.29 4.77 -19.78
N ASP A 230 -8.48 5.38 -19.69
CA ASP A 230 -8.75 6.69 -20.30
C ASP A 230 -7.96 7.83 -19.64
N PRO A 231 -7.01 8.48 -20.35
CA PRO A 231 -6.22 9.59 -19.80
C PRO A 231 -7.03 10.83 -19.44
N SER A 232 -8.31 10.93 -19.85
CA SER A 232 -9.22 12.02 -19.48
C SER A 232 -9.90 11.82 -18.12
N ASN A 233 -9.89 10.60 -17.60
CA ASN A 233 -10.42 10.28 -16.28
C ASN A 233 -9.62 11.01 -15.20
N ARG A 234 -10.27 11.47 -14.12
CA ARG A 234 -9.62 12.22 -13.03
C ARG A 234 -9.86 11.61 -11.65
N ASN A 235 -10.22 10.33 -11.58
CA ASN A 235 -10.50 9.68 -10.30
C ASN A 235 -9.27 8.98 -9.68
N GLY A 236 -8.10 9.11 -10.31
CA GLY A 236 -6.87 8.44 -9.90
C GLY A 236 -6.85 6.94 -10.22
N VAL A 237 -5.78 6.28 -9.78
CA VAL A 237 -5.55 4.85 -9.96
C VAL A 237 -4.89 4.26 -8.71
N ARG A 238 -5.44 3.15 -8.24
CA ARG A 238 -4.89 2.37 -7.12
C ARG A 238 -3.98 1.29 -7.70
N VAL A 239 -2.91 0.97 -7.01
CA VAL A 239 -1.86 0.08 -7.52
C VAL A 239 -1.56 -1.02 -6.51
N ALA A 240 -1.24 -2.21 -7.01
CA ALA A 240 -0.71 -3.33 -6.26
C ALA A 240 0.39 -4.02 -7.09
N ALA A 241 1.31 -4.68 -6.40
CA ALA A 241 2.39 -5.44 -7.03
C ALA A 241 2.17 -6.93 -6.74
N LYS A 242 2.27 -7.77 -7.78
CA LYS A 242 2.19 -9.23 -7.63
C LYS A 242 2.98 -9.90 -8.74
N ASN A 243 3.58 -11.05 -8.47
CA ASN A 243 4.03 -11.92 -9.54
C ASN A 243 2.81 -12.52 -10.27
N LEU A 244 2.66 -12.20 -11.56
CA LEU A 244 1.45 -12.53 -12.34
C LEU A 244 1.66 -13.67 -13.34
N ASP A 245 2.91 -14.04 -13.62
CA ASP A 245 3.26 -14.96 -14.70
C ASP A 245 4.31 -16.01 -14.30
N GLY A 246 4.73 -16.02 -13.04
CA GLY A 246 5.72 -16.94 -12.49
C GLY A 246 7.17 -16.58 -12.84
N SER A 247 7.43 -15.39 -13.38
CA SER A 247 8.78 -14.86 -13.58
C SER A 247 9.40 -14.38 -12.26
N ASP A 248 10.63 -13.86 -12.31
CA ASP A 248 11.24 -13.11 -11.21
C ASP A 248 10.73 -11.66 -11.12
N GLN A 249 10.01 -11.18 -12.14
CA GLN A 249 9.51 -9.82 -12.19
C GLN A 249 8.11 -9.70 -11.58
N ALA A 250 7.94 -8.73 -10.69
CA ALA A 250 6.65 -8.26 -10.23
C ALA A 250 5.89 -7.58 -11.39
N GLY A 251 4.64 -7.97 -11.55
CA GLY A 251 3.66 -7.24 -12.34
C GLY A 251 2.95 -6.16 -11.50
N VAL A 252 2.28 -5.26 -12.21
CA VAL A 252 1.45 -4.20 -11.63
C VAL A 252 -0.02 -4.49 -11.92
N VAL A 253 -0.83 -4.52 -10.86
CA VAL A 253 -2.29 -4.57 -10.94
C VAL A 253 -2.84 -3.20 -10.61
N VAL A 254 -3.77 -2.71 -11.41
CA VAL A 254 -4.37 -1.39 -11.26
C VAL A 254 -5.87 -1.47 -11.07
N GLY A 255 -6.36 -0.70 -10.11
CA GLY A 255 -7.78 -0.54 -9.82
C GLY A 255 -8.23 0.90 -10.07
N PRO A 256 -9.39 1.12 -10.72
CA PRO A 256 -9.92 2.45 -10.96
C PRO A 256 -10.30 3.09 -9.63
N GLY A 257 -10.08 4.41 -9.53
CA GLY A 257 -10.61 5.20 -8.42
C GLY A 257 -12.14 5.27 -8.40
N SER A 258 -12.69 5.91 -7.38
CA SER A 258 -14.15 6.03 -7.22
C SER A 258 -14.79 6.76 -8.42
N GLY A 259 -15.85 6.18 -8.99
CA GLY A 259 -16.54 6.70 -10.16
C GLY A 259 -15.86 6.45 -11.52
N ALA A 260 -14.71 5.78 -11.56
CA ALA A 260 -13.98 5.46 -12.80
C ALA A 260 -14.38 4.11 -13.45
N GLY A 261 -15.42 3.46 -12.94
CA GLY A 261 -15.78 2.10 -13.33
C GLY A 261 -15.17 1.06 -12.39
N THR A 262 -15.17 -0.20 -12.82
CA THR A 262 -14.78 -1.35 -11.98
C THR A 262 -13.78 -2.29 -12.65
N THR A 263 -13.25 -1.95 -13.83
CA THR A 263 -12.28 -2.80 -14.53
C THR A 263 -10.92 -2.72 -13.86
N VAL A 264 -10.47 -3.85 -13.32
CA VAL A 264 -9.09 -4.08 -12.88
C VAL A 264 -8.26 -4.52 -14.07
N THR A 265 -7.09 -3.92 -14.26
CA THR A 265 -6.15 -4.29 -15.33
C THR A 265 -4.83 -4.76 -14.71
N ALA A 266 -4.18 -5.71 -15.35
CA ALA A 266 -2.89 -6.22 -14.89
C ALA A 266 -1.83 -6.14 -16.00
N TYR A 267 -0.59 -5.85 -15.63
CA TYR A 267 0.57 -5.73 -16.51
C TYR A 267 1.72 -6.56 -15.95
N THR A 268 2.39 -7.36 -16.78
CA THR A 268 3.60 -8.08 -16.34
C THR A 268 4.79 -7.13 -16.23
N GLY A 269 5.80 -7.46 -15.41
CA GLY A 269 7.05 -6.69 -15.35
C GLY A 269 7.74 -6.62 -16.71
N GLN A 270 7.65 -7.70 -17.51
CA GLN A 270 8.18 -7.72 -18.87
C GLN A 270 7.47 -6.70 -19.78
N ALA A 271 6.14 -6.59 -19.70
CA ALA A 271 5.41 -5.61 -20.49
C ALA A 271 5.79 -4.16 -20.10
N LEU A 272 5.98 -3.92 -18.81
CA LEU A 272 6.39 -2.62 -18.26
C LEU A 272 7.80 -2.22 -18.71
N THR A 273 8.76 -3.15 -18.67
CA THR A 273 10.15 -2.87 -19.06
C THR A 273 10.34 -2.78 -20.58
N THR A 274 9.57 -3.51 -21.37
CA THR A 274 9.69 -3.51 -22.84
C THR A 274 8.93 -2.38 -23.53
N SER A 275 7.80 -1.94 -22.96
CA SER A 275 6.94 -0.88 -23.52
C SER A 275 6.51 0.12 -22.44
N PRO A 276 7.46 0.86 -21.84
CA PRO A 276 7.27 1.60 -20.59
C PRO A 276 6.21 2.71 -20.63
N ASN A 277 5.86 3.22 -21.82
CA ASN A 277 4.86 4.28 -21.99
C ASN A 277 3.50 3.78 -22.49
N SER A 278 3.39 2.48 -22.82
CA SER A 278 2.17 1.86 -23.35
C SER A 278 2.23 0.34 -23.19
N PRO A 279 2.37 -0.19 -21.96
CA PRO A 279 2.50 -1.62 -21.73
C PRO A 279 1.22 -2.36 -22.15
N ALA A 280 1.38 -3.55 -22.74
CA ALA A 280 0.24 -4.40 -23.04
C ALA A 280 -0.36 -4.96 -21.75
N SER A 281 -1.69 -4.90 -21.61
CA SER A 281 -2.40 -5.56 -20.51
C SER A 281 -2.27 -7.08 -20.64
N LEU A 282 -1.95 -7.76 -19.54
CA LEU A 282 -2.02 -9.21 -19.42
C LEU A 282 -3.48 -9.67 -19.42
N PHE A 283 -4.31 -9.04 -18.58
CA PHE A 283 -5.76 -9.27 -18.53
C PHE A 283 -6.49 -8.05 -17.98
N ASP A 284 -7.80 -8.02 -18.28
CA ASP A 284 -8.78 -7.14 -17.66
C ASP A 284 -9.83 -7.99 -16.93
N PHE A 285 -10.21 -7.57 -15.73
CA PHE A 285 -11.23 -8.22 -14.92
C PHE A 285 -12.23 -7.20 -14.41
N THR A 286 -13.53 -7.45 -14.58
CA THR A 286 -14.59 -6.60 -14.02
C THR A 286 -15.32 -7.40 -12.94
N PRO A 287 -15.05 -7.15 -11.65
CA PRO A 287 -15.76 -7.83 -10.58
C PRO A 287 -17.25 -7.44 -10.63
N SER A 288 -18.13 -8.42 -10.39
CA SER A 288 -19.57 -8.20 -10.34
C SER A 288 -20.04 -7.87 -8.92
N GLY A 289 -21.13 -7.10 -8.78
CA GLY A 289 -21.75 -6.84 -7.48
C GLY A 289 -21.03 -5.82 -6.58
N ILE A 290 -20.02 -5.11 -7.09
CA ILE A 290 -19.34 -4.03 -6.39
C ILE A 290 -19.97 -2.66 -6.72
N ALA A 291 -20.02 -1.79 -5.70
CA ALA A 291 -20.50 -0.41 -5.82
C ALA A 291 -19.57 0.43 -6.71
N SER A 292 -20.04 1.62 -7.11
CA SER A 292 -19.32 2.58 -7.95
C SER A 292 -18.08 3.22 -7.30
N ASP A 293 -17.63 2.74 -6.15
CA ASP A 293 -16.54 3.32 -5.35
C ASP A 293 -15.13 2.97 -5.89
N GLY A 294 -15.09 2.37 -7.09
CA GLY A 294 -13.90 1.84 -7.75
C GLY A 294 -13.49 0.49 -7.18
N VAL A 295 -12.27 0.04 -7.51
CA VAL A 295 -11.73 -1.23 -6.98
C VAL A 295 -10.43 -0.98 -6.23
N PHE A 296 -10.33 -1.44 -4.99
CA PHE A 296 -9.06 -1.54 -4.29
C PHE A 296 -8.36 -2.83 -4.74
N VAL A 297 -7.07 -2.73 -5.00
CA VAL A 297 -6.23 -3.86 -5.41
C VAL A 297 -5.18 -4.08 -4.32
N GLY A 298 -4.89 -5.35 -4.04
CA GLY A 298 -3.99 -5.86 -3.02
C GLY A 298 -3.70 -7.31 -3.35
#